data_AF-A0A935W0T7-F1
#
_entry.id   AF-A0A935W0T7-F1
#
_cell.length_a   1.000
_cell.length_b   1.000
_cell.length_c   1.000
_cell.angle_alpha   90.00
_cell.angle_beta   90.00
_cell.angle_gamma   90.00
#
_symmetry.space_group_name_H-M   'P 1'
#
loop_
_entity.id
_entity.type
_entity.pdbx_description
1 polymer ?
#
loop_
_entity_poly.entity_id
_entity_poly.type
_entity_poly.pdbx_seq_one_letter_code
_entity_poly.pdbx_strand_id
1 'polypeptide(L)'
;MGRMRSGFGVTVLTGVLAAMMLETGCSDEASAPGSTPAAAPSPPASTSTEGDAAESAAASPAPAAPADTRSPEELAAAGRSTYNANCIACHAMDPRIDGALGPAVAGAPLELIEARVMRAEYPAGYAPKRATRVMVPMPHLQPKLPELAAYLGSLQ
;
A
#
# COMPACT_ATOMS: atom_id res chain seq x y z
N MET A 1 8.14 -34.70 41.32
CA MET A 1 9.18 -35.32 40.48
C MET A 1 8.75 -35.16 39.03
N GLY A 2 9.46 -34.62 38.04
CA GLY A 2 10.78 -34.01 37.97
C GLY A 2 10.81 -33.05 36.78
N ARG A 3 11.56 -31.95 36.93
CA ARG A 3 11.85 -30.97 35.88
C ARG A 3 12.96 -31.55 35.00
N MET A 4 12.85 -31.46 33.69
CA MET A 4 13.99 -31.65 32.78
C MET A 4 14.18 -30.39 31.94
N ARG A 5 15.25 -29.67 32.28
CA ARG A 5 15.91 -28.60 31.53
C ARG A 5 17.10 -29.26 30.82
N SER A 6 17.34 -28.95 29.54
CA SER A 6 18.65 -29.05 28.82
C SER A 6 18.37 -29.04 27.31
N GLY A 7 19.12 -28.37 26.43
CA GLY A 7 20.31 -27.52 26.52
C GLY A 7 20.30 -26.60 25.29
N PHE A 8 20.75 -25.35 25.38
CA PHE A 8 22.13 -24.90 25.15
C PHE A 8 22.78 -25.45 23.87
N GLY A 9 22.79 -24.61 22.84
CA GLY A 9 23.55 -24.76 21.61
C GLY A 9 23.77 -23.39 20.97
N VAL A 10 24.54 -22.54 21.66
CA VAL A 10 25.01 -21.25 21.13
C VAL A 10 26.20 -21.56 20.21
N THR A 11 25.98 -21.57 18.90
CA THR A 11 27.07 -21.59 17.93
C THR A 11 27.39 -20.16 17.54
N VAL A 12 28.42 -19.62 18.20
CA VAL A 12 29.10 -18.38 17.82
C VAL A 12 29.84 -18.68 16.51
N LEU A 13 29.32 -18.20 15.39
CA LEU A 13 30.08 -18.14 14.14
C LEU A 13 30.60 -16.71 13.94
N THR A 14 31.75 -16.47 14.54
CA THR A 14 32.67 -15.39 14.18
C THR A 14 33.13 -15.61 12.73
N GLY A 15 32.85 -14.65 11.84
CA GLY A 15 33.21 -14.77 10.44
C GLY A 15 33.30 -13.42 9.73
N VAL A 16 34.50 -12.85 9.78
CA VAL A 16 35.14 -11.97 8.79
C VAL A 16 34.53 -10.58 8.57
N LEU A 17 35.12 -9.64 9.29
CA LEU A 17 35.28 -8.24 8.91
C LEU A 17 36.10 -8.16 7.60
N ALA A 18 35.50 -7.65 6.52
CA ALA A 18 36.23 -7.15 5.37
C ALA A 18 35.59 -5.83 4.93
N ALA A 19 36.30 -4.74 5.25
CA ALA A 19 35.98 -3.38 4.89
C ALA A 19 36.33 -3.09 3.43
N MET A 20 35.40 -2.50 2.69
CA MET A 20 35.66 -1.70 1.48
C MET A 20 34.90 -0.39 1.68
N MET A 21 35.57 0.68 2.13
CA MET A 21 36.15 1.75 1.29
C MET A 21 35.11 2.29 0.30
N LEU A 22 34.34 3.31 0.70
CA LEU A 22 34.55 4.73 0.34
C LEU A 22 34.68 4.93 -1.18
N GLU A 23 33.58 5.30 -1.84
CA GLU A 23 33.62 6.36 -2.85
C GLU A 23 32.46 7.33 -2.65
N THR A 24 32.89 8.53 -2.26
CA THR A 24 32.18 9.81 -2.18
C THR A 24 31.69 10.26 -3.55
N GLY A 25 30.41 10.58 -3.66
CA GLY A 25 29.82 11.19 -4.86
C GLY A 25 28.58 12.01 -4.53
N CYS A 26 28.71 13.01 -3.65
CA CYS A 26 27.73 14.09 -3.50
C CYS A 26 28.08 15.18 -4.52
N SER A 27 27.39 15.21 -5.66
CA SER A 27 27.31 16.42 -6.46
C SER A 27 26.10 17.22 -6.01
N ASP A 28 26.43 18.23 -5.20
CA ASP A 28 25.66 19.43 -4.89
C ASP A 28 25.46 20.22 -6.19
N GLU A 29 24.22 20.36 -6.67
CA GLU A 29 23.90 21.37 -7.67
C GLU A 29 22.99 22.42 -7.03
N ALA A 30 23.55 23.62 -6.99
CA ALA A 30 23.05 24.79 -6.32
C ALA A 30 21.85 25.42 -7.04
N SER A 31 20.89 25.86 -6.22
CA SER A 31 20.18 27.14 -6.24
C SER A 31 19.98 27.88 -7.58
N ALA A 32 18.71 28.10 -7.92
CA ALA A 32 18.25 29.37 -8.50
C ALA A 32 16.87 29.76 -7.91
N PRO A 33 16.71 31.01 -7.40
CA PRO A 33 15.41 31.54 -7.01
C PRO A 33 14.73 32.21 -8.22
N GLY A 34 13.64 31.60 -8.69
CA GLY A 34 12.78 32.16 -9.73
C GLY A 34 11.39 32.46 -9.18
N SER A 35 11.18 33.68 -8.70
CA SER A 35 9.85 34.21 -8.38
C SER A 35 9.23 34.84 -9.63
N THR A 36 8.09 34.31 -10.07
CA THR A 36 7.15 35.01 -10.96
C THR A 36 5.74 34.88 -10.38
N PRO A 37 5.06 35.99 -10.03
CA PRO A 37 3.62 35.98 -9.77
C PRO A 37 2.88 36.27 -11.07
N ALA A 38 2.08 35.32 -11.54
CA ALA A 38 1.20 35.55 -12.68
C ALA A 38 -0.21 35.00 -12.40
N ALA A 39 -1.10 35.95 -12.12
CA ALA A 39 -2.50 36.03 -12.52
C ALA A 39 -3.43 34.81 -12.26
N ALA A 40 -4.36 35.04 -11.33
CA ALA A 40 -5.61 34.31 -11.19
C ALA A 40 -6.50 34.46 -12.44
N PRO A 41 -7.24 33.40 -12.81
CA PRO A 41 -8.60 33.55 -13.29
C PRO A 41 -9.61 32.98 -12.28
N SER A 42 -10.60 33.80 -11.91
CA SER A 42 -11.84 33.34 -11.29
C SER A 42 -12.75 32.72 -12.36
N PRO A 43 -13.34 31.55 -12.13
CA PRO A 43 -14.58 31.18 -12.80
C PRO A 43 -15.80 31.49 -11.90
N PRO A 44 -16.95 31.87 -12.51
CA PRO A 44 -18.17 32.19 -11.81
C PRO A 44 -18.91 30.96 -11.27
N ALA A 45 -19.83 31.27 -10.35
CA ALA A 45 -20.71 30.37 -9.64
C ALA A 45 -21.64 29.52 -10.52
N SER A 46 -21.91 28.32 -9.99
CA SER A 46 -23.18 27.61 -9.90
C SER A 46 -24.16 27.67 -11.08
N THR A 47 -24.37 26.50 -11.70
CA THR A 47 -25.73 26.05 -12.02
C THR A 47 -25.91 24.60 -11.60
N SER A 48 -26.78 24.40 -10.63
CA SER A 48 -27.44 23.14 -10.34
C SER A 48 -28.36 22.76 -11.49
N THR A 49 -28.31 21.51 -11.90
CA THR A 49 -29.41 20.83 -12.59
C THR A 49 -29.58 19.46 -11.96
N GLU A 50 -30.62 19.34 -11.14
CA GLU A 50 -31.27 18.08 -10.81
C GLU A 50 -32.06 17.56 -12.02
N GLY A 51 -32.18 16.22 -12.11
CA GLY A 51 -32.91 15.47 -13.13
C GLY A 51 -31.97 14.40 -13.72
N ASP A 52 -32.25 13.11 -13.70
CA ASP A 52 -33.47 12.38 -13.38
C ASP A 52 -33.08 10.95 -12.97
N ALA A 53 -34.01 10.27 -12.33
CA ALA A 53 -33.86 8.92 -11.84
C ALA A 53 -33.62 7.89 -12.96
N ALA A 54 -32.91 6.83 -12.56
CA ALA A 54 -33.09 5.45 -13.00
C ALA A 54 -33.04 5.16 -14.51
N GLU A 55 -31.89 4.68 -14.95
CA GLU A 55 -31.89 3.47 -15.78
C GLU A 55 -30.84 2.51 -15.22
N SER A 56 -31.33 1.52 -14.47
CA SER A 56 -30.57 0.37 -14.01
C SER A 56 -30.25 -0.50 -15.23
N ALA A 57 -29.18 -0.13 -15.94
CA ALA A 57 -28.53 -1.04 -16.85
C ALA A 57 -27.76 -2.06 -15.99
N ALA A 58 -28.36 -3.24 -15.85
CA ALA A 58 -27.71 -4.42 -15.33
C ALA A 58 -26.31 -4.50 -15.96
N ALA A 59 -25.29 -4.41 -15.09
CA ALA A 59 -23.93 -4.69 -15.48
C ALA A 59 -23.90 -6.12 -16.03
N SER A 60 -23.87 -6.25 -17.36
CA SER A 60 -23.39 -7.45 -18.01
C SER A 60 -22.12 -7.85 -17.29
N PRO A 61 -21.99 -9.09 -16.75
CA PRO A 61 -20.78 -9.48 -16.08
C PRO A 61 -19.64 -9.27 -17.07
N ALA A 62 -18.80 -8.27 -16.77
CA ALA A 62 -17.53 -8.14 -17.44
C ALA A 62 -16.88 -9.53 -17.41
N PRO A 63 -16.35 -10.03 -18.53
CA PRO A 63 -15.75 -11.35 -18.56
C PRO A 63 -14.77 -11.43 -17.39
N ALA A 64 -15.03 -12.36 -16.46
CA ALA A 64 -14.20 -12.56 -15.30
C ALA A 64 -12.76 -12.62 -15.82
N ALA A 65 -11.89 -11.74 -15.31
CA ALA A 65 -10.48 -11.79 -15.61
C ALA A 65 -10.02 -13.25 -15.47
N PRO A 66 -9.15 -13.75 -16.37
CA PRO A 66 -8.73 -15.15 -16.34
C PRO A 66 -8.37 -15.52 -14.90
N ALA A 67 -9.08 -16.52 -14.37
CA ALA A 67 -8.98 -16.88 -12.97
C ALA A 67 -7.53 -17.21 -12.65
N ASP A 68 -6.98 -16.52 -11.65
CA ASP A 68 -5.65 -16.82 -11.13
C ASP A 68 -5.65 -18.28 -10.65
N THR A 69 -4.79 -19.12 -11.24
CA THR A 69 -4.76 -20.57 -10.95
C THR A 69 -3.93 -20.92 -9.73
N ARG A 70 -3.25 -19.94 -9.12
CA ARG A 70 -2.45 -20.13 -7.90
C ARG A 70 -3.36 -20.43 -6.71
N SER A 71 -2.83 -21.21 -5.77
CA SER A 71 -3.49 -21.47 -4.50
C SER A 71 -3.60 -20.20 -3.63
N PRO A 72 -4.53 -20.16 -2.65
CA PRO A 72 -4.63 -19.04 -1.73
C PRO A 72 -3.33 -18.76 -0.95
N GLU A 73 -2.57 -19.79 -0.62
CA GLU A 73 -1.27 -19.67 0.06
C GLU A 73 -0.22 -19.00 -0.84
N GLU A 74 -0.11 -19.42 -2.10
CA GLU A 74 0.80 -18.80 -3.08
C GLU A 74 0.46 -17.33 -3.32
N LEU A 75 -0.83 -16.99 -3.38
CA LEU A 75 -1.29 -15.61 -3.49
C LEU A 75 -0.92 -14.78 -2.25
N ALA A 76 -1.12 -15.32 -1.06
CA ALA A 76 -0.75 -14.64 0.18
C ALA A 76 0.77 -14.45 0.30
N ALA A 77 1.57 -15.43 -0.13
CA ALA A 77 3.03 -15.33 -0.15
C ALA A 77 3.52 -14.26 -1.15
N ALA A 78 2.94 -14.23 -2.35
CA ALA A 78 3.19 -13.18 -3.33
C ALA A 78 2.76 -11.80 -2.81
N GLY A 79 1.59 -11.72 -2.17
CA GLY A 79 1.05 -10.51 -1.57
C GLY A 79 1.91 -9.96 -0.45
N ARG A 80 2.48 -10.82 0.39
CA ARG A 80 3.46 -10.43 1.41
C ARG A 80 4.70 -9.79 0.80
N SER A 81 5.19 -10.35 -0.30
CA SER A 81 6.34 -9.80 -1.03
C SER A 81 6.02 -8.42 -1.62
N THR A 82 4.86 -8.29 -2.27
CA THR A 82 4.35 -7.00 -2.76
C THR A 82 4.19 -5.98 -1.63
N TYR A 83 3.63 -6.37 -0.48
CA TYR A 83 3.45 -5.49 0.67
C TYR A 83 4.79 -4.98 1.21
N ASN A 84 5.76 -5.87 1.40
CA ASN A 84 7.07 -5.52 1.91
C ASN A 84 7.84 -4.59 0.97
N ALA A 85 7.67 -4.74 -0.34
CA ALA A 85 8.35 -3.89 -1.32
C ALA A 85 7.74 -2.49 -1.43
N ASN A 86 6.43 -2.34 -1.20
CA ASN A 86 5.71 -1.12 -1.59
C ASN A 86 5.01 -0.38 -0.43
N CYS A 87 4.69 -1.05 0.67
CA CYS A 87 3.78 -0.52 1.68
C CYS A 87 4.46 -0.11 3.00
N ILE A 88 5.59 -0.75 3.33
CA ILE A 88 6.23 -0.62 4.65
C ILE A 88 6.96 0.71 4.89
N ALA A 89 7.07 1.56 3.85
CA ALA A 89 7.58 2.92 4.03
C ALA A 89 6.65 3.78 4.91
N CYS A 90 5.35 3.50 4.85
CA CYS A 90 4.32 4.23 5.59
C CYS A 90 3.61 3.35 6.63
N HIS A 91 3.35 2.09 6.28
CA HIS A 91 2.71 1.12 7.16
C HIS A 91 3.77 0.31 7.93
N ALA A 92 3.38 -0.36 9.01
CA ALA A 92 4.28 -1.23 9.73
C ALA A 92 4.60 -2.50 8.92
N MET A 93 5.75 -3.13 9.17
CA MET A 93 6.06 -4.43 8.57
C MET A 93 5.05 -5.51 8.97
N ASP A 94 4.51 -5.45 10.19
CA ASP A 94 3.33 -6.21 10.60
C ASP A 94 2.06 -5.40 10.26
N PRO A 95 1.22 -5.84 9.30
CA PRO A 95 0.04 -5.08 8.87
C PRO A 95 -1.04 -4.93 9.94
N ARG A 96 -0.95 -5.67 11.06
CA ARG A 96 -1.94 -5.63 12.16
C ARG A 96 -1.74 -4.43 13.09
N ILE A 97 -0.60 -3.75 13.00
CA ILE A 97 -0.31 -2.58 13.83
C ILE A 97 -0.15 -1.32 12.96
N ASP A 98 -0.29 -0.17 13.60
CA ASP A 98 -0.09 1.11 12.96
C ASP A 98 1.39 1.32 12.61
N GLY A 99 1.65 1.87 11.42
CA GLY A 99 2.96 2.34 11.00
C GLY A 99 3.21 3.79 11.40
N ALA A 100 4.35 4.33 10.95
CA ALA A 100 4.73 5.72 11.21
C ALA A 100 3.72 6.72 10.63
N LEU A 101 3.16 6.42 9.45
CA LEU A 101 2.23 7.30 8.74
C LEU A 101 0.88 6.63 8.42
N GLY A 102 0.92 5.36 8.04
CA GLY A 102 -0.24 4.57 7.64
C GLY A 102 -0.83 3.79 8.83
N PRO A 103 -2.16 3.62 8.89
CA PRO A 103 -2.81 2.79 9.91
C PRO A 103 -2.55 1.29 9.67
N ALA A 104 -2.96 0.44 10.63
CA ALA A 104 -3.09 -1.00 10.44
C ALA A 104 -4.04 -1.32 9.27
N VAL A 105 -3.64 -2.27 8.42
CA VAL A 105 -4.33 -2.65 7.18
C VAL A 105 -4.61 -4.15 7.03
N ALA A 106 -4.29 -4.96 8.06
CA ALA A 106 -4.77 -6.33 8.14
C ALA A 106 -6.31 -6.39 7.99
N GLY A 107 -6.79 -7.42 7.29
CA GLY A 107 -8.20 -7.63 6.98
C GLY A 107 -8.82 -6.63 5.97
N ALA A 108 -8.03 -5.76 5.34
CA ALA A 108 -8.57 -4.82 4.36
C ALA A 108 -9.23 -5.57 3.17
N PRO A 109 -10.50 -5.26 2.82
CA PRO A 109 -11.15 -5.89 1.67
C PRO A 109 -10.57 -5.38 0.36
N LEU A 110 -10.69 -6.17 -0.72
CA LEU A 110 -10.18 -5.83 -2.05
C LEU A 110 -10.65 -4.45 -2.52
N GLU A 111 -11.92 -4.11 -2.30
CA GLU A 111 -12.49 -2.80 -2.68
C GLU A 111 -11.75 -1.62 -2.03
N LEU A 112 -11.43 -1.74 -0.73
CA LEU A 112 -10.66 -0.73 -0.03
C LEU A 112 -9.23 -0.68 -0.57
N ILE A 113 -8.58 -1.83 -0.77
CA ILE A 113 -7.22 -1.92 -1.30
C ILE A 113 -7.16 -1.25 -2.68
N GLU A 114 -8.08 -1.57 -3.57
CA GLU A 114 -8.14 -0.99 -4.91
C GLU A 114 -8.33 0.53 -4.84
N ALA A 115 -9.30 1.04 -4.07
CA ALA A 115 -9.53 2.48 -3.95
C ALA A 115 -8.29 3.23 -3.41
N ARG A 116 -7.64 2.67 -2.38
CA ARG A 116 -6.41 3.25 -1.79
C ARG A 116 -5.24 3.21 -2.76
N VAL A 117 -4.98 2.04 -3.36
CA VAL A 117 -3.77 1.80 -4.17
C VAL A 117 -3.92 2.44 -5.55
N MET A 118 -5.09 2.40 -6.17
CA MET A 118 -5.26 2.92 -7.53
C MET A 118 -5.51 4.42 -7.54
N ARG A 119 -6.24 4.95 -6.56
CA ARG A 119 -6.81 6.31 -6.60
C ARG A 119 -6.48 7.16 -5.38
N ALA A 120 -5.86 6.60 -4.33
CA ALA A 120 -5.69 7.27 -3.03
C ALA A 120 -6.99 7.74 -2.37
N GLU A 121 -8.13 7.17 -2.77
CA GLU A 121 -9.49 7.51 -2.34
C GLU A 121 -10.04 6.48 -1.37
N TYR A 122 -11.23 6.70 -0.81
CA TYR A 122 -11.93 5.73 0.02
C TYR A 122 -13.22 5.29 -0.67
N PRO A 123 -13.64 4.01 -0.52
CA PRO A 123 -14.97 3.57 -0.97
C PRO A 123 -16.08 4.39 -0.32
N ALA A 124 -17.25 4.43 -0.97
CA ALA A 124 -18.40 5.16 -0.44
C ALA A 124 -18.80 4.64 0.96
N GLY A 125 -19.05 5.56 1.89
CA GLY A 125 -19.40 5.21 3.27
C GLY A 125 -18.24 4.72 4.15
N TYR A 126 -17.02 4.60 3.62
CA TYR A 126 -15.87 4.21 4.43
C TYR A 126 -15.32 5.39 5.25
N ALA A 127 -15.24 5.24 6.57
CA ALA A 127 -14.62 6.21 7.46
C ALA A 127 -13.10 5.97 7.57
N PRO A 128 -12.24 6.94 7.17
CA PRO A 128 -10.78 6.81 7.29
C PRO A 128 -10.33 6.56 8.73
N LYS A 129 -9.39 5.62 8.93
CA LYS A 129 -8.79 5.35 10.25
C LYS A 129 -7.90 6.50 10.75
N ARG A 130 -7.40 7.34 9.84
CA ARG A 130 -6.55 8.50 10.11
C ARG A 130 -6.96 9.67 9.22
N ALA A 131 -6.70 10.89 9.67
CA ALA A 131 -6.99 12.12 8.94
C ALA A 131 -5.94 12.44 7.83
N THR A 132 -4.82 11.72 7.80
CA THR A 132 -3.76 11.95 6.83
C THR A 132 -4.17 11.51 5.42
N ARG A 133 -3.72 12.24 4.40
CA ARG A 133 -3.92 11.92 2.97
C ARG A 133 -2.59 11.67 2.23
N VAL A 134 -1.61 11.14 2.95
CA VAL A 134 -0.21 11.01 2.47
C VAL A 134 0.03 9.81 1.57
N MET A 135 -0.85 8.81 1.59
CA MET A 135 -0.71 7.62 0.74
C MET A 135 -0.91 8.03 -0.72
N VAL A 136 0.15 7.92 -1.53
CA VAL A 136 0.13 8.18 -2.97
C VAL A 136 -0.49 7.00 -3.73
N PRO A 137 -1.17 7.25 -4.86
CA PRO A 137 -1.62 6.17 -5.72
C PRO A 137 -0.42 5.45 -6.35
N MET A 138 -0.53 4.14 -6.48
CA MET A 138 0.44 3.23 -7.10
C MET A 138 -0.25 2.37 -8.19
N PRO A 139 -0.70 2.96 -9.32
CA PRO A 139 -1.48 2.24 -10.33
C PRO A 139 -0.76 1.04 -10.98
N HIS A 140 0.57 1.05 -10.95
CA HIS A 140 1.40 -0.07 -11.43
C HIS A 140 1.17 -1.37 -10.64
N LEU A 141 0.55 -1.32 -9.46
CA LEU A 141 0.20 -2.49 -8.65
C LEU A 141 -1.16 -3.11 -9.02
N GLN A 142 -1.88 -2.59 -10.02
CA GLN A 142 -3.15 -3.16 -10.46
C GLN A 142 -3.15 -4.69 -10.65
N PRO A 143 -2.18 -5.32 -11.34
CA PRO A 143 -2.16 -6.77 -11.50
C PRO A 143 -1.84 -7.53 -10.20
N LYS A 144 -1.47 -6.81 -9.13
CA LYS A 144 -1.04 -7.35 -7.83
C LYS A 144 -2.08 -7.17 -6.72
N LEU A 145 -3.20 -6.52 -7.00
CA LEU A 145 -4.28 -6.33 -6.02
C LEU A 145 -4.86 -7.64 -5.47
N PRO A 146 -5.06 -8.72 -6.27
CA PRO A 146 -5.53 -10.00 -5.73
C PRO A 146 -4.55 -10.61 -4.73
N GLU A 147 -3.24 -10.49 -5.00
CA GLU A 147 -2.18 -10.97 -4.10
C GLU A 147 -2.19 -10.19 -2.78
N LEU A 148 -2.28 -8.85 -2.84
CA LEU A 148 -2.38 -8.00 -1.67
C LEU A 148 -3.62 -8.30 -0.82
N ALA A 149 -4.78 -8.50 -1.48
CA ALA A 149 -6.02 -8.85 -0.80
C ALA A 149 -5.93 -10.22 -0.12
N ALA A 150 -5.34 -11.22 -0.78
CA ALA A 150 -5.11 -12.53 -0.19
C ALA A 150 -4.20 -12.46 1.05
N TYR A 151 -3.09 -11.72 0.96
CA TYR A 151 -2.18 -11.55 2.09
C TYR A 151 -2.84 -10.82 3.25
N LEU A 152 -3.39 -9.63 3.03
CA LEU A 152 -3.99 -8.83 4.10
C LEU A 152 -5.22 -9.50 4.69
N GLY A 153 -6.03 -10.19 3.88
CA GLY A 153 -7.18 -10.97 4.33
C GLY A 153 -6.81 -12.24 5.12
N SER A 154 -5.61 -12.79 4.91
CA SER A 154 -5.11 -13.92 5.72
C SER A 154 -4.73 -13.52 7.15
N LEU A 155 -4.58 -12.22 7.41
CA LEU A 155 -4.19 -11.67 8.71
C LEU A 155 -5.43 -11.20 9.48
N GLN A 156 -5.66 -11.78 10.65
CA GLN A 156 -6.69 -11.40 11.62
C GLN A 156 -6.06 -10.69 12.82
#